data_AF-A0A7G6WSP5-F1
#
_entry.id   AF-A0A7G6WSP5-F1
#
_cell.length_a   1.000
_cell.length_b   1.000
_cell.length_c   1.000
_cell.angle_alpha   90.00
_cell.angle_beta   90.00
_cell.angle_gamma   90.00
#
_symmetry.space_group_name_H-M   'P 1'
#
loop_
_entity.id
_entity.type
_entity.pdbx_description
1 polymer ?
#
loop_
_entity_poly.entity_id
_entity_poly.type
_entity_poly.pdbx_seq_one_letter_code
_entity_poly.pdbx_strand_id
1 'polypeptide(L)'
;MDFATVRDRLLVPWAGSDLLRRRQLAAWALSTAVDQGAEASVRGLLRDWADGSVAKRWTTTRTVSVLADLLGRSAIGLIHTIARQPAQDERLARELVQTVADLLTGPVALQTLGTLTNWATAGNPCRPLAFRAFLRAADRRESSRAASRPILLRLAASNRAAWAYHSELWRTMLNDTKDNKDARQCLARWVVLAGGDQDLETQLGRLFSGLARSPNESARLDHLLRYLPATAPATALPVAERLRERLPVPSIADL
;
A
#
# COMPACT_ATOMS: atom_id res chain seq x y z
N MET A 1 -4.71 34.95 -17.75
CA MET A 1 -3.70 34.94 -16.67
C MET A 1 -2.78 33.76 -16.96
N ASP A 2 -1.47 33.98 -17.02
CA ASP A 2 -0.51 32.90 -17.31
C ASP A 2 -0.25 32.03 -16.06
N PHE A 3 0.27 30.82 -16.28
CA PHE A 3 0.54 29.87 -15.18
C PHE A 3 1.55 30.43 -14.17
N ALA A 4 2.53 31.21 -14.61
CA ALA A 4 3.53 31.83 -13.75
C ALA A 4 2.88 32.79 -12.73
N THR A 5 1.96 33.65 -13.16
CA THR A 5 1.23 34.55 -12.26
C THR A 5 0.37 33.78 -11.26
N VAL A 6 -0.36 32.76 -11.71
CA VAL A 6 -1.18 31.90 -10.83
C VAL A 6 -0.30 31.16 -9.82
N ARG A 7 0.85 30.64 -10.26
CA ARG A 7 1.82 29.95 -9.42
C ARG A 7 2.27 30.84 -8.27
N ASP A 8 2.74 32.05 -8.59
CA ASP A 8 3.40 32.91 -7.60
C ASP A 8 2.39 33.57 -6.66
N ARG A 9 1.21 33.95 -7.17
CA ARG A 9 0.19 34.63 -6.35
C ARG A 9 -0.69 33.68 -5.55
N LEU A 10 -0.93 32.46 -6.04
CA LEU A 10 -1.90 31.53 -5.44
C LEU A 10 -1.26 30.21 -5.03
N LEU A 11 -0.66 29.47 -5.98
CA LEU A 11 -0.25 28.08 -5.71
C LEU A 11 0.85 28.00 -4.65
N VAL A 12 1.89 28.82 -4.73
CA VAL A 12 3.00 28.81 -3.76
C VAL A 12 2.51 29.19 -2.35
N PRO A 13 1.76 30.30 -2.15
CA PRO A 13 1.19 30.62 -0.84
C PRO A 13 0.23 29.57 -0.29
N TRP A 14 -0.61 28.98 -1.14
CA TRP A 14 -1.59 27.97 -0.71
C TRP A 14 -0.93 26.64 -0.33
N ALA A 15 0.03 26.17 -1.14
CA ALA A 15 0.78 24.94 -0.88
C ALA A 15 1.63 25.03 0.40
N GLY A 16 2.15 26.21 0.71
CA GLY A 16 2.95 26.47 1.91
C GLY A 16 2.14 26.83 3.16
N SER A 17 0.82 26.95 3.08
CA SER A 17 -0.01 27.46 4.18
C SER A 17 -0.15 26.46 5.33
N ASP A 18 -0.36 26.94 6.56
CA ASP A 18 -0.75 26.10 7.71
C ASP A 18 -2.18 25.53 7.60
N LEU A 19 -3.03 26.18 6.80
CA LEU A 19 -4.41 25.77 6.61
C LEU A 19 -4.49 24.63 5.60
N LEU A 20 -4.89 23.44 6.07
CA LEU A 20 -5.04 22.24 5.24
C LEU A 20 -5.96 22.48 4.02
N ARG A 21 -7.02 23.26 4.19
CA ARG A 21 -7.96 23.60 3.12
C ARG A 21 -7.28 24.36 1.96
N ARG A 22 -6.31 25.22 2.25
CA ARG A 22 -5.51 25.92 1.22
C ARG A 22 -4.57 24.96 0.50
N ARG A 23 -3.93 24.03 1.23
CA ARG A 23 -3.11 22.98 0.61
C ARG A 23 -3.93 22.09 -0.34
N GLN A 24 -5.16 21.75 0.04
CA GLN A 24 -6.10 21.01 -0.82
C GLN A 24 -6.46 21.80 -2.08
N LEU A 25 -6.78 23.10 -1.95
CA LEU A 25 -7.04 23.97 -3.09
C LEU A 25 -5.83 24.03 -4.04
N ALA A 26 -4.61 24.11 -3.50
CA ALA A 26 -3.40 24.07 -4.32
C ALA A 26 -3.27 22.75 -5.09
N ALA A 27 -3.51 21.59 -4.44
CA ALA A 27 -3.46 20.29 -5.10
C ALA A 27 -4.50 20.15 -6.22
N TRP A 28 -5.74 20.61 -5.99
CA TRP A 28 -6.77 20.61 -7.04
C TRP A 28 -6.45 21.56 -8.18
N ALA A 29 -5.97 22.77 -7.87
CA ALA A 29 -5.57 23.73 -8.90
C ALA A 29 -4.42 23.21 -9.76
N LEU A 30 -3.46 22.46 -9.18
CA LEU A 30 -2.41 21.78 -9.95
C LEU A 30 -2.99 20.71 -10.88
N SER A 31 -3.98 19.94 -10.44
CA SER A 31 -4.67 18.97 -11.31
C SER A 31 -5.36 19.67 -12.47
N THR A 32 -6.13 20.74 -12.20
CA THR A 32 -6.78 21.52 -13.26
C THR A 32 -5.76 22.17 -14.20
N ALA A 33 -4.61 22.60 -13.70
CA ALA A 33 -3.56 23.17 -14.55
C ALA A 33 -2.97 22.15 -15.52
N VAL A 34 -2.87 20.88 -15.13
CA VAL A 34 -2.50 19.79 -16.05
C VAL A 34 -3.53 19.67 -17.16
N ASP A 35 -4.82 19.67 -16.83
CA ASP A 35 -5.90 19.58 -17.82
C ASP A 35 -5.86 20.74 -18.84
N GLN A 36 -5.26 21.87 -18.44
CA GLN A 36 -5.05 23.06 -19.28
C GLN A 36 -3.67 23.11 -19.96
N GLY A 37 -2.91 22.01 -19.94
CA GLY A 37 -1.63 21.88 -20.65
C GLY A 37 -0.39 22.35 -19.89
N ALA A 38 -0.47 22.65 -18.59
CA ALA A 38 0.68 23.11 -17.78
C ALA A 38 1.50 21.96 -17.17
N GLU A 39 1.46 20.76 -17.76
CA GLU A 39 2.02 19.52 -17.23
C GLU A 39 3.51 19.62 -16.87
N ALA A 40 4.34 20.18 -17.75
CA ALA A 40 5.77 20.33 -17.50
C ALA A 40 6.06 21.24 -16.30
N SER A 41 5.31 22.34 -16.17
CA SER A 41 5.45 23.29 -15.06
C SER A 41 4.98 22.68 -13.73
N VAL A 42 3.89 21.91 -13.75
CA VAL A 42 3.41 21.17 -12.57
C VAL A 42 4.44 20.15 -12.12
N ARG A 43 5.03 19.37 -13.04
CA ARG A 43 6.11 18.42 -12.69
C ARG A 43 7.36 19.10 -12.12
N GLY A 44 7.69 20.31 -12.58
CA GLY A 44 8.75 21.13 -11.99
C GLY A 44 8.44 21.44 -10.53
N LEU A 45 7.28 22.06 -10.28
CA LEU A 45 6.84 22.43 -8.94
C LEU A 45 6.79 21.25 -7.96
N LEU A 46 6.25 20.11 -8.39
CA LEU A 46 6.16 18.93 -7.51
C LEU A 46 7.52 18.42 -7.09
N ARG A 47 8.52 18.47 -7.98
CA ARG A 47 9.92 18.12 -7.64
C ARG A 47 10.50 19.11 -6.63
N ASP A 48 10.34 20.41 -6.89
CA ASP A 48 10.86 21.48 -6.03
C ASP A 48 10.18 21.51 -4.63
N TRP A 49 8.98 20.94 -4.51
CA TRP A 49 8.23 20.91 -3.26
C TRP A 49 8.38 19.59 -2.50
N ALA A 50 8.86 18.53 -3.16
CA ALA A 50 9.01 17.20 -2.56
C ALA A 50 10.04 17.18 -1.42
N ASP A 51 11.02 18.08 -1.44
CA ASP A 51 12.03 18.22 -0.38
C ASP A 51 11.81 19.45 0.52
N GLY A 52 10.76 20.23 0.27
CA GLY A 52 10.48 21.48 0.96
C GLY A 52 9.79 21.34 2.34
N SER A 53 9.07 22.40 2.74
CA SER A 53 8.36 22.43 4.01
C SER A 53 7.32 21.29 4.12
N VAL A 54 6.94 20.92 5.34
CA VAL A 54 5.90 19.90 5.60
C VAL A 54 4.61 20.19 4.83
N ALA A 55 4.20 21.46 4.75
CA ALA A 55 3.02 21.88 4.00
C ALA A 55 3.14 21.62 2.49
N LYS A 56 4.30 21.96 1.90
CA LYS A 56 4.60 21.71 0.49
C LYS A 56 4.68 20.21 0.19
N ARG A 57 5.38 19.44 1.03
CA ARG A 57 5.44 17.97 0.93
C ARG A 57 4.07 17.32 1.01
N TRP A 58 3.20 17.80 1.90
CA TRP A 58 1.80 17.35 1.98
C TRP A 58 1.06 17.64 0.67
N THR A 59 1.18 18.86 0.13
CA THR A 59 0.54 19.26 -1.13
C THR A 59 1.05 18.41 -2.30
N THR A 60 2.36 18.17 -2.39
CA THR A 60 2.95 17.28 -3.40
C THR A 60 2.39 15.87 -3.28
N THR A 61 2.34 15.32 -2.06
CA THR A 61 1.81 13.97 -1.81
C THR A 61 0.36 13.86 -2.27
N ARG A 62 -0.48 14.84 -1.89
CA ARG A 62 -1.88 14.88 -2.29
C ARG A 62 -2.04 14.99 -3.81
N THR A 63 -1.21 15.82 -4.45
CA THR A 63 -1.25 15.98 -5.92
C THR A 63 -0.83 14.70 -6.63
N VAL A 64 0.17 13.98 -6.12
CA VAL A 64 0.58 12.66 -6.64
C VAL A 64 -0.57 11.66 -6.58
N SER A 65 -1.39 11.65 -5.52
CA SER A 65 -2.54 10.74 -5.43
C SER A 65 -3.57 10.95 -6.53
N VAL A 66 -3.73 12.19 -7.02
CA VAL A 66 -4.69 12.55 -8.06
C VAL A 66 -4.10 12.34 -9.46
N LEU A 67 -2.82 12.66 -9.63
CA LEU A 67 -2.14 12.63 -10.93
C LEU A 67 -1.29 11.38 -11.14
N ALA A 68 -1.53 10.29 -10.40
CA ALA A 68 -0.71 9.09 -10.44
C ALA A 68 -0.55 8.52 -11.87
N ASP A 69 -1.63 8.49 -12.64
CA ASP A 69 -1.66 7.97 -14.01
C ASP A 69 -0.77 8.80 -14.94
N LEU A 70 -0.84 10.12 -14.83
CA LEU A 70 -0.02 11.07 -15.59
C LEU A 70 1.45 11.02 -15.18
N LEU A 71 1.71 10.94 -13.87
CA LEU A 71 3.08 10.94 -13.33
C LEU A 71 3.78 9.60 -13.58
N GLY A 72 3.02 8.51 -13.74
CA GLY A 72 3.54 7.18 -13.97
C GLY A 72 4.63 6.82 -12.95
N ARG A 73 5.76 6.31 -13.42
CA ARG A 73 6.86 5.88 -12.55
C ARG A 73 7.46 7.00 -11.70
N SER A 74 7.31 8.27 -12.11
CA SER A 74 7.82 9.40 -11.32
C SER A 74 7.01 9.63 -10.04
N ALA A 75 5.77 9.13 -9.95
CA ALA A 75 4.93 9.25 -8.76
C ALA A 75 5.62 8.68 -7.51
N ILE A 76 6.06 7.42 -7.58
CA ILE A 76 6.71 6.76 -6.43
C ILE A 76 8.08 7.37 -6.13
N GLY A 77 8.77 7.91 -7.12
CA GLY A 77 10.03 8.66 -6.93
C GLY A 77 9.84 9.93 -6.11
N LEU A 78 8.80 10.72 -6.38
CA LEU A 78 8.45 11.89 -5.58
C LEU A 78 8.11 11.52 -4.14
N ILE A 79 7.31 10.45 -3.96
CA ILE A 79 6.98 9.96 -2.63
C ILE A 79 8.23 9.47 -1.90
N HIS A 80 9.18 8.84 -2.58
CA HIS A 80 10.45 8.44 -1.98
C HIS A 80 11.22 9.63 -1.43
N THR A 81 11.36 10.71 -2.21
CA THR A 81 12.03 11.95 -1.76
C THR A 81 11.38 12.50 -0.50
N ILE A 82 10.04 12.53 -0.45
CA ILE A 82 9.28 13.01 0.72
C ILE A 82 9.47 12.10 1.94
N ALA A 83 9.38 10.78 1.74
CA ALA A 83 9.39 9.77 2.79
C ALA A 83 10.77 9.57 3.46
N ARG A 84 11.86 9.94 2.78
CA ARG A 84 13.20 9.92 3.37
C ARG A 84 13.40 10.92 4.50
N GLN A 85 12.55 11.95 4.56
CA GLN A 85 12.59 12.94 5.62
C GLN A 85 11.64 12.54 6.75
N PRO A 86 12.00 12.75 8.03
CA PRO A 86 11.13 12.43 9.14
C PRO A 86 9.80 13.21 9.04
N ALA A 87 8.69 12.49 8.96
CA ALA A 87 7.35 13.05 9.02
C ALA A 87 6.95 13.24 10.49
N GLN A 88 7.38 14.35 11.09
CA GLN A 88 6.93 14.73 12.44
C GLN A 88 5.44 15.12 12.46
N ASP A 89 4.89 15.52 11.31
CA ASP A 89 3.50 15.87 11.14
C ASP A 89 2.66 14.63 10.78
N GLU A 90 1.67 14.33 11.63
CA GLU A 90 0.79 13.18 11.43
C GLU A 90 -0.08 13.27 10.17
N ARG A 91 -0.45 14.49 9.73
CA ARG A 91 -1.29 14.68 8.54
C ARG A 91 -0.51 14.30 7.30
N LEU A 92 0.77 14.67 7.22
CA LEU A 92 1.69 14.21 6.18
C LEU A 92 1.88 12.71 6.24
N ALA A 93 2.13 12.14 7.43
CA ALA A 93 2.30 10.70 7.58
C ALA A 93 1.05 9.91 7.10
N ARG A 94 -0.15 10.38 7.43
CA ARG A 94 -1.42 9.77 6.96
C ARG A 94 -1.59 9.91 5.44
N GLU A 95 -1.32 11.08 4.88
CA GLU A 95 -1.45 11.31 3.43
C GLU A 95 -0.46 10.45 2.64
N LEU A 96 0.78 10.26 3.15
CA LEU A 96 1.77 9.36 2.55
C LEU A 96 1.29 7.92 2.52
N VAL A 97 0.80 7.39 3.65
CA VAL A 97 0.25 6.03 3.73
C VAL A 97 -0.90 5.86 2.74
N GLN A 98 -1.82 6.82 2.70
CA GLN A 98 -2.97 6.79 1.81
C GLN A 98 -2.55 6.82 0.34
N THR A 99 -1.65 7.74 -0.03
CA THR A 99 -1.18 7.91 -1.41
C THR A 99 -0.41 6.70 -1.90
N VAL A 100 0.51 6.13 -1.10
CA VAL A 100 1.22 4.89 -1.49
C VAL A 100 0.24 3.73 -1.63
N ALA A 101 -0.77 3.64 -0.76
CA ALA A 101 -1.82 2.63 -0.89
C ALA A 101 -2.66 2.82 -2.17
N ASP A 102 -2.91 4.07 -2.59
CA ASP A 102 -3.55 4.37 -3.88
C ASP A 102 -2.70 3.89 -5.06
N LEU A 103 -1.39 4.20 -5.04
CA LEU A 103 -0.44 3.76 -6.07
C LEU A 103 -0.34 2.23 -6.19
N LEU A 104 -0.46 1.49 -5.08
CA LEU A 104 -0.48 0.03 -5.05
C LEU A 104 -1.70 -0.60 -5.74
N THR A 105 -2.78 0.16 -5.91
CA THR A 105 -4.01 -0.29 -6.58
C THR A 105 -4.22 0.35 -7.95
N GLY A 106 -3.33 1.24 -8.37
CA GLY A 106 -3.38 1.98 -9.63
C GLY A 106 -2.45 1.42 -10.72
N PRO A 107 -2.20 2.17 -11.80
CA PRO A 107 -1.43 1.68 -12.97
C PRO A 107 0.05 1.46 -12.69
N VAL A 108 0.58 2.02 -11.59
CA VAL A 108 1.99 1.90 -11.19
C VAL A 108 2.19 0.91 -10.03
N ALA A 109 1.22 0.00 -9.83
CA ALA A 109 1.22 -0.96 -8.73
C ALA A 109 2.49 -1.81 -8.68
N LEU A 110 2.97 -2.32 -9.82
CA LEU A 110 4.15 -3.19 -9.87
C LEU A 110 5.44 -2.45 -9.43
N GLN A 111 5.65 -1.22 -9.91
CA GLN A 111 6.80 -0.41 -9.53
C GLN A 111 6.72 0.02 -8.07
N THR A 112 5.51 0.31 -7.59
CA THR A 112 5.26 0.62 -6.19
C THR A 112 5.56 -0.57 -5.29
N LEU A 113 5.10 -1.78 -5.65
CA LEU A 113 5.41 -3.02 -4.93
C LEU A 113 6.92 -3.26 -4.82
N GLY A 114 7.66 -3.19 -5.95
CA GLY A 114 9.11 -3.36 -5.93
C GLY A 114 9.82 -2.33 -5.05
N THR A 115 9.36 -1.07 -5.07
CA THR A 115 9.89 -0.01 -4.20
C THR A 115 9.63 -0.31 -2.72
N LEU A 116 8.43 -0.78 -2.39
CA LEU A 116 8.04 -1.12 -1.03
C LEU A 116 8.82 -2.31 -0.50
N THR A 117 9.10 -3.32 -1.32
CA THR A 117 9.98 -4.44 -0.93
C THR A 117 11.37 -3.94 -0.58
N ASN A 118 11.93 -2.97 -1.34
CA ASN A 118 13.20 -2.36 -0.99
C ASN A 118 13.12 -1.54 0.32
N TRP A 119 12.02 -0.82 0.55
CA TRP A 119 11.80 -0.09 1.80
C TRP A 119 11.57 -1.00 3.00
N ALA A 120 11.07 -2.22 2.80
CA ALA A 120 10.82 -3.18 3.86
C ALA A 120 12.10 -3.77 4.49
N THR A 121 13.25 -3.58 3.85
CA THR A 121 14.56 -4.05 4.33
C THR A 121 14.92 -3.45 5.69
N ALA A 122 15.61 -4.25 6.52
CA ALA A 122 16.01 -3.83 7.86
C ALA A 122 16.89 -2.57 7.81
N GLY A 123 16.64 -1.63 8.73
CA GLY A 123 17.36 -0.35 8.81
C GLY A 123 16.90 0.73 7.83
N ASN A 124 16.00 0.42 6.89
CA ASN A 124 15.48 1.43 5.98
C ASN A 124 14.50 2.39 6.70
N PRO A 125 14.69 3.72 6.62
CA PRO A 125 13.82 4.68 7.31
C PRO A 125 12.38 4.69 6.78
N CYS A 126 12.16 4.27 5.53
CA CYS A 126 10.83 4.19 4.91
C CYS A 126 10.06 2.90 5.27
N ARG A 127 10.67 1.98 6.04
CA ARG A 127 10.07 0.68 6.40
C ARG A 127 8.70 0.78 7.07
N PRO A 128 8.47 1.66 8.06
CA PRO A 128 7.13 1.81 8.66
C PRO A 128 6.09 2.30 7.65
N LEU A 129 6.47 3.17 6.71
CA LEU A 129 5.58 3.63 5.65
C LEU A 129 5.23 2.47 4.69
N ALA A 130 6.21 1.64 4.31
CA ALA A 130 6.00 0.52 3.43
C ALA A 130 4.96 -0.47 3.99
N PHE A 131 5.10 -0.85 5.27
CA PHE A 131 4.17 -1.77 5.92
C PHE A 131 2.78 -1.17 6.08
N ARG A 132 2.68 0.06 6.60
CA ARG A 132 1.38 0.72 6.79
C ARG A 132 0.64 0.92 5.47
N ALA A 133 1.34 1.34 4.42
CA ALA A 133 0.73 1.52 3.10
C ALA A 133 0.32 0.19 2.46
N PHE A 134 1.14 -0.84 2.59
CA PHE A 134 0.82 -2.18 2.09
C PHE A 134 -0.40 -2.77 2.81
N LEU A 135 -0.45 -2.72 4.14
CA LEU A 135 -1.61 -3.18 4.91
C LEU A 135 -2.87 -2.36 4.60
N ARG A 136 -2.73 -1.05 4.42
CA ARG A 136 -3.83 -0.17 4.00
C ARG A 136 -4.37 -0.55 2.62
N ALA A 137 -3.50 -0.89 1.66
CA ALA A 137 -3.90 -1.35 0.34
C ALA A 137 -4.49 -2.77 0.37
N ALA A 138 -3.94 -3.66 1.19
CA ALA A 138 -4.42 -5.03 1.39
C ALA A 138 -5.85 -5.09 1.96
N ASP A 139 -6.24 -4.09 2.75
CA ASP A 139 -7.59 -3.99 3.30
C ASP A 139 -8.62 -3.44 2.30
N ARG A 140 -8.16 -2.89 1.15
CA ARG A 140 -9.07 -2.36 0.12
C ARG A 140 -9.77 -3.48 -0.62
N ARG A 141 -11.08 -3.30 -0.74
CA ARG A 141 -11.99 -4.20 -1.45
C ARG A 141 -12.46 -3.56 -2.72
N GLU A 142 -12.84 -4.39 -3.69
CA GLU A 142 -13.52 -3.90 -4.88
C GLU A 142 -14.83 -3.18 -4.47
N SER A 143 -15.12 -2.08 -5.16
CA SER A 143 -16.29 -1.25 -4.88
C SER A 143 -17.59 -1.79 -5.47
N SER A 144 -17.52 -2.88 -6.25
CA SER A 144 -18.71 -3.48 -6.86
C SER A 144 -19.54 -4.21 -5.80
N ARG A 145 -20.87 -4.07 -5.85
CA ARG A 145 -21.81 -4.69 -4.89
C ARG A 145 -21.66 -6.22 -4.79
N ALA A 146 -21.02 -6.87 -5.75
CA ALA A 146 -20.85 -8.32 -5.80
C ALA A 146 -19.45 -8.80 -5.39
N ALA A 147 -18.43 -7.93 -5.35
CA ALA A 147 -17.04 -8.35 -5.11
C ALA A 147 -16.48 -7.76 -3.81
N SER A 148 -16.44 -8.57 -2.76
CA SER A 148 -15.73 -8.23 -1.50
C SER A 148 -14.24 -8.56 -1.55
N ARG A 149 -13.69 -8.77 -2.76
CA ARG A 149 -12.35 -9.32 -2.98
C ARG A 149 -11.25 -8.30 -2.66
N PRO A 150 -10.15 -8.72 -2.01
CA PRO A 150 -8.97 -7.87 -1.82
C PRO A 150 -8.32 -7.52 -3.17
N ILE A 151 -8.31 -6.23 -3.52
CA ILE A 151 -7.78 -5.76 -4.82
C ILE A 151 -6.32 -6.18 -5.01
N LEU A 152 -5.52 -6.03 -3.95
CA LEU A 152 -4.08 -6.26 -4.02
C LEU A 152 -3.72 -7.74 -4.29
N LEU A 153 -4.49 -8.68 -3.74
CA LEU A 153 -4.26 -10.11 -3.97
C LEU A 153 -4.59 -10.49 -5.41
N ARG A 154 -5.70 -9.98 -5.97
CA ARG A 154 -6.05 -10.20 -7.38
C ARG A 154 -5.00 -9.64 -8.34
N LEU A 155 -4.51 -8.43 -8.07
CA LEU A 155 -3.43 -7.80 -8.85
C LEU A 155 -2.16 -8.65 -8.80
N ALA A 156 -1.79 -9.15 -7.62
CA ALA A 156 -0.65 -10.04 -7.45
C ALA A 156 -0.83 -11.35 -8.23
N ALA A 157 -2.01 -11.98 -8.15
CA ALA A 157 -2.29 -13.26 -8.82
C ALA A 157 -2.19 -13.16 -10.36
N SER A 158 -2.38 -11.97 -10.92
CA SER A 158 -2.34 -11.71 -12.36
C SER A 158 -0.93 -11.46 -12.91
N ASN A 159 0.09 -11.32 -12.05
CA ASN A 159 1.45 -10.99 -12.47
C ASN A 159 2.50 -11.65 -11.57
N ARG A 160 3.38 -12.49 -12.16
CA ARG A 160 4.40 -13.25 -11.42
C ARG A 160 5.35 -12.37 -10.60
N ALA A 161 5.78 -11.23 -11.12
CA ALA A 161 6.67 -10.33 -10.39
C ALA A 161 5.92 -9.65 -9.23
N ALA A 162 4.68 -9.21 -9.46
CA ALA A 162 3.83 -8.66 -8.40
C ALA A 162 3.60 -9.70 -7.28
N TRP A 163 3.37 -10.96 -7.64
CA TRP A 163 3.25 -12.06 -6.68
C TRP A 163 4.51 -12.21 -5.81
N ALA A 164 5.69 -12.21 -6.42
CA ALA A 164 6.95 -12.33 -5.68
C ALA A 164 7.15 -11.18 -4.67
N TYR A 165 6.93 -9.93 -5.09
CA TYR A 165 7.01 -8.77 -4.18
C TYR A 165 5.96 -8.83 -3.06
N HIS A 166 4.74 -9.25 -3.40
CA HIS A 166 3.64 -9.39 -2.45
C HIS A 166 3.95 -10.44 -1.38
N SER A 167 4.43 -11.62 -1.77
CA SER A 167 4.86 -12.68 -0.85
C SER A 167 6.01 -12.22 0.04
N GLU A 168 6.99 -11.51 -0.51
CA GLU A 168 8.15 -11.03 0.26
C GLU A 168 7.75 -9.99 1.31
N LEU A 169 6.85 -9.07 0.97
CA LEU A 169 6.32 -8.08 1.92
C LEU A 169 5.56 -8.76 3.07
N TRP A 170 4.68 -9.72 2.76
CA TRP A 170 4.00 -10.51 3.78
C TRP A 170 4.96 -11.24 4.70
N ARG A 171 5.94 -11.94 4.12
CA ARG A 171 6.96 -12.67 4.88
C ARG A 171 7.75 -11.74 5.79
N THR A 172 8.14 -10.57 5.29
CA THR A 172 8.89 -9.59 6.08
C THR A 172 8.07 -9.06 7.24
N MET A 173 6.79 -8.72 7.03
CA MET A 173 5.92 -8.22 8.11
C MET A 173 5.55 -9.29 9.13
N LEU A 174 5.29 -10.53 8.71
CA LEU A 174 4.98 -11.64 9.62
C LEU A 174 6.17 -12.02 10.52
N ASN A 175 7.39 -11.71 10.09
CA ASN A 175 8.61 -11.87 10.86
C ASN A 175 9.02 -10.61 11.65
N ASP A 176 8.30 -9.49 11.48
CA ASP A 176 8.57 -8.26 12.23
C ASP A 176 7.85 -8.25 13.59
N THR A 177 8.56 -7.90 14.65
CA THR A 177 7.99 -7.93 16.01
C THR A 177 6.93 -6.85 16.25
N LYS A 178 6.99 -5.73 15.53
CA LYS A 178 6.07 -4.60 15.68
C LYS A 178 4.83 -4.77 14.80
N ASP A 179 5.00 -5.21 13.57
CA ASP A 179 3.92 -5.22 12.56
C ASP A 179 3.25 -6.59 12.35
N ASN A 180 3.75 -7.68 12.97
CA ASN A 180 3.17 -9.03 12.76
C ASN A 180 1.70 -9.14 13.15
N LYS A 181 1.22 -8.35 14.12
CA LYS A 181 -0.15 -8.47 14.64
C LYS A 181 -1.14 -7.97 13.59
N ASP A 182 -0.86 -6.80 13.03
CA ASP A 182 -1.71 -6.18 12.01
C ASP A 182 -1.67 -6.99 10.72
N ALA A 183 -0.50 -7.53 10.37
CA ALA A 183 -0.35 -8.44 9.23
C ALA A 183 -1.20 -9.72 9.39
N ARG A 184 -1.11 -10.39 10.55
CA ARG A 184 -1.93 -11.59 10.84
C ARG A 184 -3.42 -11.26 10.84
N GLN A 185 -3.81 -10.13 11.42
CA GLN A 185 -5.21 -9.72 11.45
C GLN A 185 -5.75 -9.47 10.04
N CYS A 186 -4.94 -8.88 9.15
CA CYS A 186 -5.33 -8.66 7.76
C CYS A 186 -5.49 -9.99 7.01
N LEU A 187 -4.56 -10.94 7.14
CA LEU A 187 -4.69 -12.27 6.54
C LEU A 187 -5.91 -13.03 7.08
N ALA A 188 -6.18 -12.96 8.39
CA ALA A 188 -7.37 -13.57 8.99
C ALA A 188 -8.67 -12.98 8.40
N ARG A 189 -8.72 -11.66 8.15
CA ARG A 189 -9.85 -11.04 7.45
C ARG A 189 -10.02 -11.58 6.03
N TRP A 190 -8.93 -11.84 5.30
CA TRP A 190 -9.01 -12.44 3.97
C TRP A 190 -9.54 -13.88 4.00
N VAL A 191 -9.12 -14.69 4.98
CA VAL A 191 -9.66 -16.05 5.17
C VAL A 191 -11.17 -16.00 5.46
N VAL A 192 -11.61 -15.06 6.30
CA VAL A 192 -13.03 -14.85 6.57
C VAL A 192 -13.80 -14.48 5.29
N LEU A 193 -13.24 -13.61 4.45
CA LEU A 193 -13.86 -13.22 3.18
C LEU A 193 -13.94 -14.39 2.17
N ALA A 194 -13.02 -15.34 2.24
CA ALA A 194 -13.00 -16.50 1.36
C ALA A 194 -14.11 -17.53 1.65
N GLY A 195 -14.82 -17.41 2.78
CA GLY A 195 -15.94 -18.29 3.16
C GLY A 195 -17.04 -18.48 2.10
N GLY A 196 -17.15 -17.57 1.13
CA GLY A 196 -18.08 -17.68 0.00
C GLY A 196 -17.43 -17.53 -1.38
N ASP A 197 -16.10 -17.62 -1.47
CA ASP A 197 -15.35 -17.29 -2.69
C ASP A 197 -14.20 -18.27 -2.94
N GLN A 198 -14.45 -19.25 -3.82
CA GLN A 198 -13.50 -20.32 -4.15
C GLN A 198 -12.22 -19.82 -4.85
N ASP A 199 -12.31 -18.76 -5.65
CA ASP A 199 -11.15 -18.15 -6.31
C ASP A 199 -10.25 -17.48 -5.27
N LEU A 200 -10.85 -16.75 -4.32
CA LEU A 200 -10.11 -16.16 -3.21
C LEU A 200 -9.46 -17.24 -2.33
N GLU A 201 -10.17 -18.32 -2.00
CA GLU A 201 -9.57 -19.46 -1.28
C GLU A 201 -8.37 -20.04 -2.05
N THR A 202 -8.48 -20.19 -3.37
CA THR A 202 -7.40 -20.74 -4.20
C THR A 202 -6.16 -19.82 -4.18
N GLN A 203 -6.36 -18.52 -4.30
CA GLN A 203 -5.28 -17.54 -4.24
C GLN A 203 -4.65 -17.50 -2.84
N LEU A 204 -5.44 -17.56 -1.78
CA LEU A 204 -4.94 -17.65 -0.40
C LEU A 204 -4.14 -18.92 -0.16
N GLY A 205 -4.58 -20.06 -0.68
CA GLY A 205 -3.83 -21.33 -0.60
C GLY A 205 -2.45 -21.18 -1.22
N ARG A 206 -2.36 -20.63 -2.44
CA ARG A 206 -1.07 -20.36 -3.09
C ARG A 206 -0.19 -19.41 -2.28
N LEU A 207 -0.77 -18.36 -1.70
CA LEU A 207 -0.03 -17.40 -0.90
C LEU A 207 0.52 -18.08 0.35
N PHE A 208 -0.30 -18.81 1.08
CA PHE A 208 0.08 -19.43 2.35
C PHE A 208 1.14 -20.51 2.15
N SER A 209 1.01 -21.36 1.13
CA SER A 209 2.08 -22.31 0.77
C SER A 209 3.38 -21.60 0.38
N GLY A 210 3.31 -20.43 -0.27
CA GLY A 210 4.49 -19.63 -0.61
C GLY A 210 5.15 -18.92 0.57
N LEU A 211 4.39 -18.63 1.63
CA LEU A 211 4.85 -18.01 2.87
C LEU A 211 5.43 -19.03 3.86
N ALA A 212 4.92 -20.26 3.85
CA ALA A 212 5.31 -21.35 4.73
C ALA A 212 6.65 -22.00 4.32
N ARG A 213 7.74 -21.23 4.29
CA ARG A 213 9.07 -21.71 3.84
C ARG A 213 9.92 -22.33 4.94
N SER A 214 9.49 -22.22 6.19
CA SER A 214 10.15 -22.77 7.36
C SER A 214 9.12 -23.35 8.33
N PRO A 215 9.51 -24.29 9.22
CA PRO A 215 8.63 -24.84 10.23
C PRO A 215 7.97 -23.75 11.09
N ASN A 216 8.71 -22.69 11.43
CA ASN A 216 8.20 -21.55 12.19
C ASN A 216 7.13 -20.75 11.43
N GLU A 217 7.32 -20.52 10.13
CA GLU A 217 6.32 -19.85 9.30
C GLU A 217 5.07 -20.71 9.12
N SER A 218 5.24 -22.02 8.90
CA SER A 218 4.12 -22.98 8.85
C SER A 218 3.33 -22.98 10.15
N ALA A 219 4.00 -23.07 11.31
CA ALA A 219 3.35 -23.08 12.62
C ALA A 219 2.58 -21.77 12.92
N ARG A 220 3.11 -20.61 12.49
CA ARG A 220 2.42 -19.33 12.64
C ARG A 220 1.16 -19.24 11.79
N LEU A 221 1.21 -19.73 10.55
CA LEU A 221 0.05 -19.76 9.65
C LEU A 221 -0.98 -20.78 10.13
N ASP A 222 -0.55 -21.96 10.58
CA ASP A 222 -1.41 -22.95 11.23
C ASP A 222 -2.14 -22.35 12.45
N HIS A 223 -1.42 -21.66 13.32
CA HIS A 223 -2.02 -20.98 14.46
C HIS A 223 -3.04 -19.92 14.03
N LEU A 224 -2.73 -19.10 13.02
CA LEU A 224 -3.69 -18.11 12.48
C LEU A 224 -4.98 -18.79 12.00
N LEU A 225 -4.86 -19.91 11.30
CA LEU A 225 -6.00 -20.66 10.76
C LEU A 225 -6.82 -21.37 11.84
N ARG A 226 -6.19 -21.86 12.91
CA ARG A 226 -6.89 -22.45 14.07
C ARG A 226 -7.67 -21.42 14.86
N TYR A 227 -7.15 -20.20 14.97
CA TYR A 227 -7.70 -19.16 15.84
C TYR A 227 -8.15 -17.94 15.03
N LEU A 228 -9.12 -18.17 14.14
CA LEU A 228 -9.83 -17.08 13.47
C LEU A 228 -10.54 -16.17 14.50
N PRO A 229 -10.83 -14.91 14.13
CA PRO A 229 -11.56 -14.00 15.01
C PRO A 229 -12.91 -14.59 15.44
N ALA A 230 -13.31 -14.37 16.70
CA ALA A 230 -14.59 -14.87 17.23
C ALA A 230 -15.83 -14.36 16.46
N THR A 231 -15.70 -13.25 15.73
CA THR A 231 -16.73 -12.68 14.86
C THR A 231 -16.79 -13.32 13.47
N ALA A 232 -15.94 -14.32 13.17
CA ALA A 232 -15.92 -15.00 11.89
C ALA A 232 -17.23 -15.79 11.67
N PRO A 233 -17.82 -15.74 10.47
CA PRO A 233 -18.98 -16.56 10.13
C PRO A 233 -18.60 -18.04 10.07
N ALA A 234 -19.57 -18.93 10.30
CA ALA A 234 -19.36 -20.38 10.27
C ALA A 234 -18.80 -20.88 8.91
N THR A 235 -19.08 -20.16 7.82
CA THR A 235 -18.55 -20.46 6.48
C THR A 235 -17.03 -20.30 6.36
N ALA A 236 -16.39 -19.55 7.26
CA ALA A 236 -14.94 -19.37 7.25
C ALA A 236 -14.17 -20.56 7.80
N LEU A 237 -14.78 -21.38 8.68
CA LEU A 237 -14.09 -22.50 9.33
C LEU A 237 -13.68 -23.59 8.34
N PRO A 238 -14.56 -24.08 7.43
CA PRO A 238 -14.14 -25.08 6.43
C PRO A 238 -13.06 -24.56 5.49
N VAL A 239 -13.06 -23.26 5.18
CA VAL A 239 -12.00 -22.64 4.37
C VAL A 239 -10.67 -22.68 5.13
N ALA A 240 -10.67 -22.31 6.41
CA ALA A 240 -9.46 -22.33 7.23
C ALA A 240 -8.88 -23.74 7.36
N GLU A 241 -9.72 -24.76 7.52
CA GLU A 241 -9.31 -26.16 7.55
C GLU A 241 -8.64 -26.59 6.24
N ARG A 242 -9.27 -26.32 5.09
CA ARG A 242 -8.69 -26.63 3.77
C ARG A 242 -7.39 -25.87 3.51
N LEU A 243 -7.28 -24.62 3.94
CA LEU A 243 -6.04 -23.86 3.83
C LEU A 243 -4.93 -24.46 4.71
N ARG A 244 -5.29 -24.97 5.90
CA ARG A 244 -4.36 -25.61 6.83
C ARG A 244 -3.81 -26.92 6.26
N GLU A 245 -4.67 -27.72 5.64
CA GLU A 245 -4.28 -28.97 4.97
C GLU A 245 -3.31 -28.75 3.80
N ARG A 246 -3.30 -27.55 3.20
CA ARG A 246 -2.38 -27.15 2.11
C ARG A 246 -1.06 -26.56 2.60
N LEU A 247 -0.88 -26.38 3.92
CA LEU A 247 0.39 -25.92 4.45
C LEU A 247 1.45 -27.03 4.30
N PRO A 248 2.69 -26.70 3.91
CA PRO A 248 3.79 -27.65 3.90
C PRO A 248 3.98 -28.26 5.29
N VAL A 249 3.99 -29.59 5.36
CA VAL A 249 4.35 -30.33 6.58
C VAL A 249 5.84 -30.08 6.85
N PRO A 250 6.24 -29.68 8.06
CA PRO A 250 7.65 -29.52 8.39
C PRO A 250 8.37 -30.85 8.19
N SER A 251 9.40 -30.86 7.33
CA SER A 251 10.26 -32.03 7.14
C SER A 251 11.13 -32.21 8.37
N ILE A 252 11.23 -33.46 8.86
CA ILE A 252 12.01 -33.83 10.05
C ILE A 252 13.52 -33.52 9.90
N ALA A 253 13.99 -33.23 8.69
CA ALA A 253 15.38 -32.87 8.41
C ALA A 253 15.81 -31.45 8.87
N ASP A 254 14.87 -30.60 9.30
CA ASP A 254 15.12 -29.21 9.72
C ASP A 254 14.98 -28.97 11.24
N LEU A 255 14.98 -30.04 12.06
CA LEU A 255 15.05 -30.01 13.52
C LEU A 255 16.45 -30.41 14.02
#